data_AF-A0A425I021-F1
#
_entry.id   AF-A0A425I021-F1
#
_cell.length_a   1.000
_cell.length_b   1.000
_cell.length_c   1.000
_cell.angle_alpha   90.00
_cell.angle_beta   90.00
_cell.angle_gamma   90.00
#
_symmetry.space_group_name_H-M   'P 1'
#
loop_
_entity.id
_entity.type
_entity.pdbx_description
1 polymer ?
#
loop_
_entity_poly.entity_id
_entity_poly.type
_entity_poly.pdbx_seq_one_letter_code
_entity_poly.pdbx_strand_id
1 'polypeptide(L)' 'MHDTTLRRGIFVTIFLFVFLGAFVTLDAYRYMWIFLAVIFGVIVFTDCVFFNEGDFLYDPFYNNWLEKTSPQY' A
#
# COMPACT_ATOMS: atom_id res chain seq x y z
N MET A 1 -7.75 -13.68 1.05
CA MET A 1 -7.12 -13.69 -0.31
C MET A 1 -7.88 -12.91 -1.39
N HIS A 2 -9.14 -13.21 -1.74
CA HIS A 2 -9.83 -12.49 -2.83
C HIS A 2 -10.20 -11.04 -2.45
N ASP A 3 -10.68 -10.82 -1.23
CA ASP A 3 -11.13 -9.50 -0.78
C ASP A 3 -9.99 -8.51 -0.50
N THR A 4 -8.86 -9.00 0.01
CA THR A 4 -7.66 -8.19 0.24
C THR A 4 -7.02 -7.72 -1.07
N THR A 5 -6.99 -8.61 -2.07
CA THR A 5 -6.49 -8.29 -3.42
C THR A 5 -7.38 -7.24 -4.10
N LEU A 6 -8.71 -7.37 -3.98
CA LEU A 6 -9.65 -6.39 -4.52
C LEU A 6 -9.49 -5.02 -3.86
N ARG A 7 -9.43 -4.98 -2.52
CA ARG A 7 -9.20 -3.75 -1.74
C ARG A 7 -7.92 -3.03 -2.20
N ARG A 8 -6.82 -3.77 -2.29
CA ARG A 8 -5.52 -3.21 -2.72
C ARG A 8 -5.57 -2.71 -4.15
N GLY A 9 -6.22 -3.45 -5.05
CA GLY A 9 -6.46 -3.01 -6.43
C GLY A 9 -7.20 -1.67 -6.49
N ILE A 10 -8.23 -1.50 -5.68
CA ILE A 10 -8.98 -0.23 -5.58
C ILE A 10 -8.09 0.90 -5.07
N PHE A 11 -7.33 0.68 -3.99
CA PHE A 11 -6.45 1.72 -3.43
C PHE A 11 -5.34 2.12 -4.39
N VAL A 12 -4.71 1.18 -5.09
CA VAL A 12 -3.71 1.47 -6.12
C VAL A 12 -4.33 2.24 -7.27
N THR A 13 -5.53 1.87 -7.72
CA THR A 13 -6.23 2.57 -8.80
C THR A 13 -6.54 4.02 -8.42
N ILE A 14 -7.03 4.26 -7.20
CA ILE A 14 -7.29 5.61 -6.69
C ILE A 14 -5.99 6.40 -6.57
N PHE A 15 -4.93 5.80 -6.03
CA PHE A 15 -3.62 6.45 -5.94
C PHE A 15 -3.10 6.87 -7.32
N LEU A 16 -3.15 5.99 -8.32
CA LEU A 16 -2.72 6.29 -9.68
C LEU A 16 -3.57 7.39 -10.32
N PHE A 17 -4.89 7.37 -10.12
CA PHE A 17 -5.77 8.43 -10.60
C PHE A 17 -5.37 9.79 -10.03
N VAL A 18 -5.15 9.88 -8.71
CA VAL A 18 -4.75 11.13 -8.04
C VAL A 18 -3.35 11.58 -8.46
N PHE A 19 -2.41 10.64 -8.53
CA PHE A 19 -1.03 10.91 -8.92
C PHE A 19 -0.94 11.44 -10.36
N LEU A 20 -1.63 10.79 -11.30
CA LEU A 20 -1.68 11.23 -12.69
C LEU A 20 -2.44 12.56 -12.85
N GLY A 21 -3.45 12.79 -12.01
CA GLY A 21 -4.16 14.08 -11.92
C GLY A 21 -3.23 15.27 -11.70
N ALA A 22 -2.14 15.10 -10.94
CA ALA A 22 -1.15 16.16 -10.71
C ALA A 22 -0.42 16.63 -11.98
N PHE A 23 -0.34 15.78 -13.01
CA PHE A 23 0.31 16.11 -14.29
C PHE A 23 -0.62 16.79 -15.28
N VAL A 24 -1.93 16.52 -15.19
CA VAL A 24 -2.95 17.02 -16.14
C VAL A 24 -3.66 18.27 -15.61
N THR A 25 -3.65 18.50 -14.29
CA THR A 25 -4.35 19.63 -13.66
C THR A 25 -3.74 21.00 -14.00
N LEU A 26 -4.51 22.06 -13.73
CA LEU A 26 -4.04 23.45 -13.82
C LEU A 26 -2.96 23.73 -12.77
N ASP A 27 -1.96 24.54 -13.11
CA ASP A 27 -0.81 24.83 -12.23
C ASP A 27 -1.23 25.33 -10.83
N ALA A 28 -2.31 26.12 -10.75
CA ALA A 28 -2.85 26.62 -9.47
C ALA A 28 -3.25 25.52 -8.48
N TYR A 29 -3.61 24.32 -8.97
CA TYR A 29 -4.04 23.19 -8.16
C TYR A 29 -3.03 22.05 -8.10
N ARG A 30 -1.90 22.14 -8.83
CA ARG A 30 -0.91 21.06 -8.90
C ARG A 30 -0.45 20.59 -7.52
N TYR A 31 -0.15 21.51 -6.60
CA TYR A 31 0.29 21.16 -5.25
C TYR A 31 -0.78 20.47 -4.41
N MET A 32 -2.07 20.78 -4.64
CA MET A 32 -3.18 20.06 -3.99
C MET A 32 -3.20 18.59 -4.42
N TRP A 33 -3.04 18.33 -5.72
CA TRP A 33 -2.99 16.96 -6.25
C TRP A 33 -1.76 16.20 -5.78
N ILE A 34 -0.59 16.85 -5.73
CA ILE A 34 0.63 16.25 -5.18
C ILE A 34 0.44 15.89 -3.71
N PHE A 35 -0.13 16.78 -2.90
CA PHE A 35 -0.40 16.51 -1.49
C PHE A 35 -1.34 15.32 -1.30
N LEU A 36 -2.42 15.24 -2.08
CA LEU A 36 -3.33 14.10 -2.07
C LEU A 36 -2.61 12.81 -2.49
N ALA A 37 -1.77 12.86 -3.53
CA ALA A 37 -1.00 11.70 -3.98
C ALA A 37 -0.06 11.18 -2.88
N VAL A 38 0.58 12.07 -2.11
CA VAL A 38 1.41 11.67 -0.95
C VAL A 38 0.57 10.97 0.11
N ILE A 39 -0.60 11.51 0.48
CA ILE A 39 -1.50 10.87 1.46
C ILE A 39 -1.90 9.47 1.00
N PHE A 40 -2.40 9.34 -0.22
CA PHE A 40 -2.79 8.04 -0.78
C PHE A 40 -1.60 7.09 -0.92
N GLY A 41 -0.42 7.61 -1.22
CA GLY A 41 0.83 6.84 -1.27
C GLY A 41 1.17 6.23 0.09
N VAL A 42 1.03 6.98 1.18
CA VAL A 42 1.23 6.46 2.54
C VAL A 42 0.19 5.38 2.88
N ILE A 43 -1.07 5.57 2.49
CA ILE A 43 -2.14 4.57 2.72
C ILE A 43 -1.86 3.27 1.96
N VAL A 44 -1.47 3.36 0.68
CA VAL A 44 -1.11 2.19 -0.12
C VAL A 44 0.13 1.51 0.47
N PHE A 45 1.13 2.28 0.89
CA PHE A 45 2.33 1.75 1.51
C PHE A 45 2.02 0.98 2.80
N THR A 46 1.19 1.54 3.68
CA THR A 46 0.80 0.86 4.93
C THR A 46 -0.05 -0.37 4.66
N ASP A 47 -0.97 -0.35 3.70
CA ASP A 47 -1.72 -1.55 3.27
C ASP A 47 -0.78 -2.66 2.78
N CYS A 48 0.24 -2.30 1.99
CA CYS A 48 1.24 -3.24 1.49
C CYS A 48 2.07 -3.87 2.61
N VAL A 49 2.53 -3.07 3.57
CA VAL A 49 3.45 -3.51 4.64
C VAL A 49 2.73 -4.24 5.77
N PHE A 50 1.54 -3.78 6.18
CA PHE A 50 0.90 -4.23 7.42
C PHE A 50 -0.35 -5.10 7.21
N PHE A 51 -1.01 -5.05 6.07
CA PHE A 51 -2.32 -5.71 5.89
C PHE A 51 -2.29 -6.88 4.90
N ASN A 52 -1.12 -7.42 4.60
CA ASN A 52 -0.98 -8.64 3.81
C ASN A 52 -1.16 -9.88 4.70
N GLU A 53 -2.26 -10.61 4.49
CA GLU A 53 -2.64 -11.79 5.30
C GLU A 53 -1.63 -12.95 5.24
N GLY A 54 -0.80 -13.02 4.18
CA GLY A 54 0.16 -14.12 3.97
C GLY A 54 1.63 -13.77 4.23
N ASP A 55 1.94 -12.50 4.42
CA ASP A 55 3.30 -12.02 4.68
C ASP A 55 3.19 -10.76 5.54
N PHE A 56 2.81 -10.93 6.81
CA PHE A 56 3.08 -9.90 7.80
C PHE A 56 4.61 -9.73 7.82
N LEU A 57 5.13 -8.74 7.07
CA LEU A 57 6.56 -8.56 6.86
C LEU A 57 7.26 -8.17 8.17
N TYR A 58 6.48 -7.62 9.10
CA TYR A 58 6.90 -7.20 10.42
C TYR A 58 6.06 -7.88 11.50
N ASP A 59 6.41 -9.13 11.83
CA ASP A 59 6.01 -9.72 13.11
C ASP A 59 7.05 -9.29 14.16
N PRO A 60 6.69 -8.53 15.22
CA PRO A 60 7.62 -8.15 16.29
C PRO A 60 8.31 -9.35 16.95
N PHE A 61 7.70 -10.53 16.85
CA PHE A 61 8.17 -11.76 17.46
C PHE A 61 8.81 -12.74 16.46
N TYR A 62 8.95 -12.36 15.18
CA TYR A 62 9.60 -13.14 14.13
C TYR A 62 9.06 -14.57 13.89
N ASN A 63 7.83 -14.89 14.30
CA ASN A 63 7.29 -16.24 14.14
C ASN A 63 7.21 -16.65 12.66
N ASN A 64 6.84 -15.71 11.79
CA ASN A 64 6.77 -15.94 10.33
C ASN A 64 8.13 -16.32 9.71
N TRP A 65 9.24 -15.84 10.27
CA TRP A 65 10.59 -16.19 9.81
C TRP A 65 11.01 -17.56 10.35
N LEU A 66 10.70 -17.83 11.63
CA LEU A 66 10.95 -19.13 12.25
C LEU A 66 10.23 -20.25 11.49
N GLU A 67 8.96 -20.08 11.16
CA GLU A 67 8.19 -21.06 10.37
C GLU A 67 8.80 -21.31 8.98
N LYS A 68 9.38 -20.28 8.34
CA LYS A 68 10.03 -20.41 7.02
C LYS A 68 11.43 -21.03 7.08
N THR A 69 12.12 -20.99 8.22
CA THR A 69 13.55 -21.34 8.32
C THR A 69 13.87 -22.48 9.27
N SER A 70 12.90 -22.91 10.08
CA SER A 70 13.09 -23.96 11.08
C SER A 70 12.45 -25.27 10.59
N PRO A 71 13.21 -26.37 10.44
CA PRO A 71 12.64 -27.67 10.05
C PRO A 71 11.81 -28.36 11.15
N GLN A 72 11.56 -27.70 12.28
CA GLN A 72 10.86 -28.24 13.45
C GLN A 72 9.55 -27.50 13.78
N TYR A 73 9.16 -26.51 12.99
CA TYR A 73 7.88 -25.81 13.09
C TYR A 73 6.98 -26.19 11.92
#